data_AF-A0A9W4WGJ9-F1
#
_entry.id   AF-A0A9W4WGJ9-F1
#
_cell.length_a   1.000
_cell.length_b   1.000
_cell.length_c   1.000
_cell.angle_alpha   90.00
_cell.angle_beta   90.00
_cell.angle_gamma   90.00
#
_symmetry.space_group_name_H-M   'P 1'
#
loop_
_entity.id
_entity.type
_entity.pdbx_description
1 polymer ?
#
loop_
_entity_poly.entity_id
_entity_poly.type
_entity_poly.pdbx_seq_one_letter_code
_entity_poly.pdbx_strand_id
1 'polypeptide(L)'
;VLVAMGSVVPQYLAWVRYCSGASEARAWCGRTVPSIYSFVQEHYWGVGFLRYWTPGNIPLFALAAPVLGLLIVSGLDVLKRPSGLGRSPTAEKGGTTGKRQSQSQSQATATGGAMTATGTREIVVLSLAASQVLLAVLAITTYHVQIITRIASGYAVWYWWVADCLLNPQKAALGRKVVTFFVMYGAIQGALFASFLPPA
;
A
#
# COMPACT_ATOMS: atom_id res chain seq x y z
N VAL A 1 13.22 13.41 -10.73
CA VAL A 1 12.84 14.69 -11.37
C VAL A 1 11.43 14.62 -11.97
N LEU A 2 11.15 13.71 -12.92
CA LEU A 2 9.80 13.57 -13.52
C LEU A 2 8.67 13.32 -12.51
N VAL A 3 8.89 12.47 -11.51
CA VAL A 3 7.89 12.18 -10.45
C VAL A 3 7.57 13.41 -9.60
N ALA A 4 8.58 14.20 -9.24
CA ALA A 4 8.39 15.41 -8.43
C ALA A 4 7.61 16.48 -9.20
N MET A 5 7.82 16.61 -10.52
CA MET A 5 7.05 17.54 -11.35
C MET A 5 5.55 17.19 -11.38
N GLY A 6 5.19 15.90 -11.33
CA GLY A 6 3.80 15.46 -11.23
C GLY A 6 3.07 15.98 -9.99
N SER A 7 3.80 16.25 -8.89
CA SER A 7 3.23 16.83 -7.68
C SER A 7 3.35 18.35 -7.61
N VAL A 8 4.45 18.92 -8.15
CA VAL A 8 4.74 20.37 -8.05
C VAL A 8 3.95 21.18 -9.07
N VAL A 9 3.82 20.71 -10.32
CA VAL A 9 3.14 21.48 -11.39
C VAL A 9 1.68 21.76 -11.05
N PRO A 10 0.86 20.79 -10.60
CA PRO A 10 -0.53 21.06 -10.24
C PRO A 10 -0.66 22.06 -9.07
N GLN A 11 0.24 21.98 -8.08
CA GLN A 11 0.25 22.88 -6.93
C GLN A 11 0.60 24.31 -7.34
N TYR A 12 1.58 24.47 -8.23
CA TYR A 12 1.97 25.78 -8.77
C TYR A 12 0.85 26.40 -9.61
N LEU A 13 0.26 25.64 -10.55
CA LEU A 13 -0.84 26.12 -11.38
C LEU A 13 -2.06 26.53 -10.53
N ALA A 14 -2.36 25.76 -9.49
CA ALA A 14 -3.41 26.11 -8.54
C ALA A 14 -3.09 27.41 -7.79
N TRP A 15 -1.86 27.58 -7.33
CA TRP A 15 -1.46 28.79 -6.62
C TRP A 15 -1.55 30.03 -7.51
N VAL A 16 -1.07 29.96 -8.76
CA VAL A 16 -1.21 31.06 -9.72
C VAL A 16 -2.68 31.40 -9.95
N ARG A 17 -3.55 30.40 -10.07
CA ARG A 17 -4.97 30.62 -10.39
C ARG A 17 -5.81 31.14 -9.21
N TYR A 18 -5.51 30.73 -7.99
CA TYR A 18 -6.35 31.01 -6.81
C TYR A 18 -5.73 31.98 -5.81
N CYS A 19 -4.42 32.20 -5.88
CA CYS A 19 -3.68 33.04 -4.93
C CYS A 19 -3.03 34.26 -5.60
N SER A 20 -2.60 34.18 -6.86
CA SER A 20 -1.98 35.33 -7.52
C SER A 20 -3.03 36.33 -8.01
N GLY A 21 -2.98 37.57 -7.52
CA GLY A 21 -3.87 38.65 -7.95
C GLY A 21 -5.34 38.53 -7.49
N ALA A 22 -5.66 37.65 -6.54
CA ALA A 22 -7.01 37.49 -6.03
C ALA A 22 -7.37 38.60 -5.02
N SER A 23 -8.49 39.27 -5.22
CA SER A 23 -9.04 40.26 -4.28
C SER A 23 -9.50 39.63 -2.96
N GLU A 24 -9.98 38.38 -3.01
CA GLU A 24 -10.23 37.54 -1.83
C GLU A 24 -9.39 36.27 -1.90
N ALA A 25 -8.17 36.34 -1.38
CA ALA A 25 -7.27 35.19 -1.31
C ALA A 25 -7.84 34.10 -0.39
N ARG A 26 -7.78 32.84 -0.85
CA ARG A 26 -8.24 31.70 -0.05
C ARG A 26 -7.31 31.46 1.16
N ALA A 27 -7.86 30.96 2.27
CA ALA A 27 -7.15 30.77 3.54
C ALA A 27 -5.88 29.89 3.47
N TRP A 28 -5.73 29.06 2.43
CA TRP A 28 -4.54 28.23 2.22
C TRP A 28 -3.38 28.97 1.54
N CYS A 29 -3.64 30.11 0.89
CA CYS A 29 -2.62 30.91 0.21
C CYS A 29 -1.59 31.52 1.19
N GLY A 30 -1.99 31.77 2.44
CA GLY A 30 -1.13 32.33 3.50
C GLY A 30 -0.51 31.30 4.45
N ARG A 31 -0.71 29.99 4.22
CA ARG A 31 -0.13 28.93 5.07
C ARG A 31 1.36 28.78 4.76
N THR A 32 2.16 28.40 5.76
CA THR A 32 3.62 28.16 5.65
C THR A 32 3.97 27.15 4.55
N VAL A 33 3.09 26.18 4.32
CA VAL A 33 3.15 25.25 3.19
C VAL A 33 1.81 25.34 2.44
N PRO A 34 1.73 26.14 1.36
CA PRO A 34 0.50 26.28 0.58
C PRO A 34 0.26 25.02 -0.24
N SER A 35 -0.80 24.29 0.08
CA SER A 35 -1.23 23.09 -0.64
C SER A 35 -2.73 23.14 -0.87
N ILE A 36 -3.15 23.24 -2.13
CA ILE A 36 -4.57 23.21 -2.48
C ILE A 36 -5.18 21.87 -2.11
N TYR A 37 -4.42 20.77 -2.27
CA TYR A 37 -4.87 19.43 -1.97
C TYR A 37 -5.22 19.29 -0.49
N SER A 38 -4.31 19.67 0.40
CA SER A 38 -4.52 19.60 1.86
C SER A 38 -5.67 20.51 2.31
N PHE A 39 -5.83 21.68 1.68
CA PHE A 39 -6.96 22.57 1.94
C PHE A 39 -8.30 21.95 1.52
N VAL A 40 -8.41 21.40 0.31
CA VAL A 40 -9.66 20.79 -0.18
C VAL A 40 -10.04 19.59 0.68
N GLN A 41 -9.05 18.76 1.00
CA GLN A 41 -9.18 17.63 1.89
C GLN A 41 -9.77 18.02 3.25
N GLU A 42 -9.20 19.03 3.91
CA GLU A 42 -9.69 19.49 5.21
C GLU A 42 -11.04 20.21 5.11
N HIS A 43 -11.16 21.17 4.19
CA HIS A 43 -12.27 22.13 4.16
C HIS A 43 -13.55 21.55 3.55
N TYR A 44 -13.44 20.74 2.50
CA TYR A 44 -14.60 20.19 1.81
C TYR A 44 -14.88 18.73 2.18
N TRP A 45 -13.83 17.95 2.42
CA TRP A 45 -13.98 16.52 2.73
C TRP A 45 -13.89 16.21 4.21
N GLY A 46 -13.55 17.19 5.05
CA GLY A 46 -13.46 17.00 6.50
C GLY A 46 -12.41 15.95 6.92
N VAL A 47 -11.42 15.65 6.08
CA VAL A 47 -10.34 14.73 6.48
C VAL A 47 -9.35 15.43 7.41
N GLY A 48 -8.75 14.66 8.31
CA GLY A 48 -7.81 15.15 9.29
C GLY A 48 -7.61 14.14 10.40
N PHE A 49 -6.63 14.40 11.26
CA PHE A 49 -6.25 13.49 12.32
C PHE A 49 -7.44 13.18 13.25
N LEU A 50 -7.84 11.91 13.27
CA LEU A 50 -8.93 11.29 14.02
C LEU A 50 -10.33 11.89 13.80
N ARG A 51 -10.52 12.77 12.80
CA ARG A 51 -11.83 13.38 12.51
C ARG A 51 -12.90 12.37 12.12
N TYR A 52 -12.48 11.22 11.59
CA TYR A 52 -13.38 10.16 11.14
C TYR A 52 -13.79 9.17 12.25
N TRP A 53 -13.16 9.24 13.42
CA TRP A 53 -13.45 8.38 14.57
C TRP A 53 -14.71 8.84 15.30
N THR A 54 -15.86 8.52 14.73
CA THR A 54 -17.17 8.71 15.36
C THR A 54 -17.86 7.35 15.52
N PRO A 55 -18.67 7.13 16.57
CA PRO A 55 -19.38 5.87 16.76
C PRO A 55 -20.25 5.46 15.56
N GLY A 56 -20.83 6.44 14.86
CA GLY A 56 -21.62 6.20 13.65
C GLY A 56 -20.83 5.62 12.48
N ASN A 57 -19.51 5.81 12.44
CA ASN A 57 -18.64 5.30 11.37
C ASN A 57 -18.09 3.91 11.65
N ILE A 58 -18.32 3.33 12.84
CA ILE A 58 -17.82 2.00 13.23
C ILE A 58 -18.15 0.92 12.18
N PRO A 59 -19.36 0.85 11.59
CA PRO A 59 -19.66 -0.13 10.55
C PRO A 59 -18.73 -0.01 9.32
N LEU A 60 -18.33 1.21 8.96
CA LEU A 60 -17.45 1.46 7.83
C LEU A 60 -16.01 0.99 8.11
N PHE A 61 -15.55 1.15 9.35
CA PHE A 61 -14.28 0.56 9.78
C PHE A 61 -14.32 -0.97 9.74
N ALA A 62 -15.44 -1.59 10.15
CA ALA A 62 -15.61 -3.03 10.10
C ALA A 62 -15.56 -3.57 8.66
N LEU A 63 -16.19 -2.86 7.71
CA LEU A 63 -16.15 -3.23 6.29
C LEU A 63 -14.75 -3.10 5.68
N ALA A 64 -13.99 -2.08 6.09
CA ALA A 64 -12.62 -1.86 5.60
C ALA A 64 -11.56 -2.72 6.32
N ALA A 65 -11.86 -3.24 7.52
CA ALA A 65 -10.95 -4.02 8.36
C ALA A 65 -10.23 -5.18 7.66
N PRO A 66 -10.87 -6.05 6.85
CA PRO A 66 -10.17 -7.16 6.21
C PRO A 66 -9.08 -6.70 5.24
N VAL A 67 -9.35 -5.65 4.46
CA VAL A 67 -8.37 -5.07 3.52
C VAL A 67 -7.26 -4.36 4.28
N LEU A 68 -7.63 -3.57 5.28
CA LEU A 68 -6.69 -2.84 6.13
C LEU A 68 -5.74 -3.80 6.87
N GLY A 69 -6.28 -4.85 7.48
CA GLY A 69 -5.52 -5.90 8.15
C GLY A 69 -4.57 -6.62 7.20
N LEU A 70 -5.03 -6.93 5.98
CA LEU A 70 -4.18 -7.54 4.96
C LEU A 70 -3.01 -6.64 4.57
N LEU A 71 -3.24 -5.35 4.33
CA LEU A 71 -2.18 -4.39 3.99
C LEU A 71 -1.17 -4.23 5.12
N ILE A 72 -1.63 -4.19 6.37
CA ILE A 72 -0.75 -4.07 7.54
C ILE A 72 0.06 -5.35 7.74
N VAL A 73 -0.59 -6.52 7.77
CA VAL A 73 0.09 -7.80 8.02
C VAL A 73 1.09 -8.11 6.91
N SER A 74 0.68 -8.01 5.65
CA SER A 74 1.59 -8.25 4.52
C SER A 74 2.73 -7.24 4.48
N GLY A 75 2.44 -5.95 4.72
CA GLY A 75 3.46 -4.91 4.76
C GLY A 75 4.49 -5.16 5.87
N LEU A 76 4.03 -5.40 7.09
CA LEU A 76 4.90 -5.66 8.25
C LEU A 76 5.70 -6.96 8.12
N ASP A 77 5.13 -8.02 7.56
CA ASP A 77 5.84 -9.29 7.33
C ASP A 77 6.98 -9.09 6.32
N VAL A 78 6.74 -8.32 5.25
CA VAL A 78 7.74 -7.98 4.23
C VAL A 78 8.81 -7.04 4.77
N LEU A 79 8.44 -6.05 5.58
CA LEU A 79 9.39 -5.17 6.28
C LEU A 79 10.29 -5.95 7.25
N LYS A 80 9.76 -6.99 7.91
CA LYS A 80 10.53 -7.85 8.84
C LYS A 80 11.37 -8.91 8.12
N ARG A 81 10.95 -9.34 6.92
CA ARG A 81 11.58 -10.43 6.15
C ARG A 81 11.72 -10.05 4.66
N PRO A 82 12.57 -9.05 4.33
CA PRO A 82 12.70 -8.55 2.96
C PRO A 82 13.17 -9.62 1.96
N SER A 83 13.93 -10.61 2.43
CA SER A 83 14.51 -11.69 1.61
C SER A 83 13.50 -12.77 1.17
N GLY A 84 12.28 -12.79 1.75
CA GLY A 84 11.30 -13.85 1.51
C GLY A 84 10.50 -13.69 0.20
N LEU A 85 10.23 -12.46 -0.22
CA LEU A 85 9.35 -12.17 -1.37
C LEU A 85 10.06 -12.23 -2.74
N GLY A 86 11.38 -12.44 -2.76
CA GLY A 86 12.18 -12.52 -3.97
C GLY A 86 12.39 -13.93 -4.52
N ARG A 87 11.79 -14.97 -3.89
CA ARG A 87 12.00 -16.35 -4.33
C ARG A 87 11.16 -16.61 -5.58
N SER A 88 11.82 -16.61 -6.75
CA SER A 88 11.20 -17.01 -8.01
C SER A 88 10.60 -18.42 -7.88
N PRO A 89 9.33 -18.66 -8.26
CA PRO A 89 8.71 -19.98 -8.24
C PRO A 89 9.42 -21.02 -9.14
N THR A 90 10.34 -20.58 -9.99
CA THR A 90 11.08 -21.44 -10.93
C THR A 90 12.40 -21.98 -10.38
N ALA A 91 12.81 -21.62 -9.15
CA ALA A 91 14.01 -22.19 -8.53
C ALA A 91 13.70 -23.53 -7.84
N GLU A 92 13.75 -24.59 -8.65
CA GLU A 92 13.95 -26.01 -8.31
C GLU A 92 12.95 -26.71 -7.37
N LYS A 93 12.05 -27.47 -8.00
CA LYS A 93 11.80 -28.86 -7.58
C LYS A 93 13.04 -29.70 -7.90
N GLY A 94 14.04 -29.66 -7.03
CA GLY A 94 15.18 -30.59 -7.00
C GLY A 94 15.22 -31.20 -5.60
N GLY A 95 15.01 -32.51 -5.50
CA GLY A 95 14.70 -33.18 -4.24
C GLY A 95 15.83 -33.28 -3.21
N THR A 96 15.43 -33.88 -2.09
CA THR A 96 16.24 -34.62 -1.10
C THR A 96 17.11 -33.84 -0.10
N THR A 97 16.62 -33.83 1.15
CA THR A 97 17.31 -34.24 2.40
C THR A 97 18.72 -33.71 2.68
N GLY A 98 18.86 -32.89 3.73
CA GLY A 98 20.18 -32.68 4.38
C GLY A 98 20.23 -31.52 5.38
N LYS A 99 20.44 -31.84 6.65
CA LYS A 99 20.94 -30.92 7.70
C LYS A 99 22.30 -30.32 7.26
N ARG A 100 22.65 -29.09 7.66
CA ARG A 100 23.78 -28.74 8.58
C ARG A 100 24.11 -27.23 8.61
N GLN A 101 24.46 -26.79 9.81
CA GLN A 101 24.99 -25.49 10.27
C GLN A 101 26.21 -24.90 9.53
N SER A 102 26.25 -23.55 9.57
CA SER A 102 27.37 -22.65 9.97
C SER A 102 28.69 -22.56 9.19
N GLN A 103 29.00 -21.30 8.83
CA GLN A 103 30.29 -20.58 8.91
C GLN A 103 31.40 -20.71 7.83
N SER A 104 31.92 -19.50 7.50
CA SER A 104 33.30 -19.13 7.14
C SER A 104 33.64 -18.80 5.68
N GLN A 105 33.61 -17.48 5.39
CA GLN A 105 34.71 -16.63 4.89
C GLN A 105 35.62 -17.07 3.71
N SER A 106 35.77 -16.09 2.80
CA SER A 106 36.87 -15.86 1.83
C SER A 106 36.79 -16.55 0.46
N GLN A 107 36.53 -15.78 -0.61
CA GLN A 107 37.56 -15.34 -1.58
C GLN A 107 36.89 -14.67 -2.80
N ALA A 108 37.34 -13.45 -3.13
CA ALA A 108 36.82 -12.64 -4.22
C ALA A 108 37.38 -13.09 -5.58
N THR A 109 36.53 -13.26 -6.60
CA THR A 109 36.92 -13.01 -8.00
C THR A 109 35.69 -12.67 -8.87
N ALA A 110 35.70 -11.44 -9.39
CA ALA A 110 34.90 -10.82 -10.44
C ALA A 110 33.68 -11.56 -11.07
N THR A 111 32.47 -11.06 -10.78
CA THR A 111 31.39 -10.88 -11.78
C THR A 111 30.42 -9.80 -11.29
N GLY A 112 30.77 -8.54 -11.52
CA GLY A 112 30.16 -7.32 -10.93
C GLY A 112 28.75 -6.93 -11.40
N GLY A 113 27.91 -7.87 -11.86
CA GLY A 113 26.54 -7.58 -12.32
C GLY A 113 25.42 -8.09 -11.40
N ALA A 114 25.65 -9.18 -10.68
CA ALA A 114 24.60 -9.85 -9.91
C ALA A 114 24.43 -9.32 -8.47
N MET A 115 25.51 -8.77 -7.88
CA MET A 115 25.53 -8.33 -6.47
C MET A 115 24.75 -7.02 -6.25
N THR A 116 24.68 -6.13 -7.25
CA THR A 116 23.87 -4.89 -7.19
C THR A 116 22.38 -5.15 -7.42
N ALA A 117 22.03 -6.09 -8.30
CA ALA A 117 20.64 -6.38 -8.64
C ALA A 117 19.83 -6.93 -7.45
N THR A 118 20.44 -7.76 -6.59
CA THR A 118 19.79 -8.29 -5.38
C THR A 118 19.54 -7.18 -4.36
N GLY A 119 20.52 -6.29 -4.12
CA GLY A 119 20.36 -5.17 -3.20
C GLY A 119 19.34 -4.14 -3.67
N THR A 120 19.30 -3.81 -4.96
CA THR A 120 18.28 -2.88 -5.50
C THR A 120 16.87 -3.45 -5.39
N ARG A 121 16.69 -4.75 -5.66
CA ARG A 121 15.37 -5.41 -5.50
C ARG A 121 14.87 -5.36 -4.08
N GLU A 122 15.72 -5.67 -3.10
CA GLU A 122 15.36 -5.61 -1.69
C GLU A 122 14.98 -4.19 -1.24
N ILE A 123 15.75 -3.17 -1.64
CA ILE A 123 15.46 -1.77 -1.33
C ILE A 123 14.14 -1.32 -1.95
N VAL A 124 13.86 -1.74 -3.18
CA VAL A 124 12.59 -1.42 -3.86
C VAL A 124 11.43 -2.11 -3.13
N VAL A 125 11.51 -3.41 -2.84
CA VAL A 125 10.46 -4.14 -2.10
C VAL A 125 10.23 -3.53 -0.72
N LEU A 126 11.30 -3.14 -0.02
CA LEU A 126 11.20 -2.45 1.27
C LEU A 126 10.49 -1.09 1.13
N SER A 127 10.83 -0.31 0.10
CA SER A 127 10.20 0.98 -0.17
C SER A 127 8.71 0.82 -0.48
N LEU A 128 8.34 -0.20 -1.27
CA LEU A 128 6.94 -0.52 -1.54
C LEU A 128 6.21 -0.96 -0.26
N ALA A 129 6.81 -1.82 0.56
CA ALA A 129 6.20 -2.28 1.81
C ALA A 129 6.04 -1.13 2.82
N ALA A 130 7.03 -0.24 2.92
CA ALA A 130 6.97 0.95 3.76
C ALA A 130 5.85 1.89 3.30
N SER A 131 5.72 2.15 2.00
CA SER A 131 4.64 2.99 1.46
C SER A 131 3.24 2.37 1.70
N GLN A 132 3.12 1.04 1.63
CA GLN A 132 1.87 0.33 1.94
C GLN A 132 1.47 0.50 3.41
N VAL A 133 2.41 0.31 4.34
CA VAL A 133 2.14 0.47 5.78
C VAL A 133 1.84 1.93 6.11
N LEU A 134 2.60 2.87 5.54
CA LEU A 134 2.33 4.30 5.70
C LEU A 134 0.91 4.66 5.25
N LEU A 135 0.49 4.17 4.08
CA LEU A 135 -0.89 4.40 3.62
C LEU A 135 -1.90 3.82 4.60
N ALA A 136 -1.71 2.58 5.06
CA ALA A 136 -2.64 1.94 6.00
C ALA A 136 -2.77 2.75 7.30
N VAL A 137 -1.66 3.26 7.84
CA VAL A 137 -1.68 4.13 9.02
C VAL A 137 -2.41 5.45 8.74
N LEU A 138 -2.15 6.08 7.61
CA LEU A 138 -2.86 7.31 7.21
C LEU A 138 -4.36 7.08 6.97
N ALA A 139 -4.75 5.91 6.45
CA ALA A 139 -6.14 5.55 6.23
C ALA A 139 -6.92 5.38 7.54
N ILE A 140 -6.27 4.90 8.60
CA ILE A 140 -6.86 4.76 9.94
C ILE A 140 -6.95 6.11 10.65
N THR A 141 -5.91 6.92 10.50
CA THR A 141 -5.73 8.11 11.35
C THR A 141 -6.28 9.36 10.71
N THR A 142 -6.24 9.50 9.40
CA THR A 142 -6.42 10.80 8.73
C THR A 142 -7.48 10.76 7.63
N TYR A 143 -7.62 9.66 6.91
CA TYR A 143 -8.56 9.54 5.79
C TYR A 143 -9.87 8.86 6.17
N HIS A 144 -10.82 8.90 5.23
CA HIS A 144 -12.00 8.04 5.27
C HIS A 144 -11.55 6.60 5.01
N VAL A 145 -11.81 5.70 5.96
CA VAL A 145 -11.32 4.32 5.90
C VAL A 145 -11.80 3.56 4.66
N GLN A 146 -12.96 3.92 4.11
CA GLN A 146 -13.55 3.32 2.91
C GLN A 146 -12.67 3.46 1.65
N ILE A 147 -11.84 4.50 1.59
CA ILE A 147 -10.97 4.72 0.43
C ILE A 147 -9.93 3.58 0.30
N ILE A 148 -9.58 2.90 1.41
CA ILE A 148 -8.55 1.87 1.39
C ILE A 148 -8.90 0.70 0.47
N THR A 149 -10.17 0.33 0.34
CA THR A 149 -10.60 -0.78 -0.52
C THR A 149 -10.32 -0.50 -1.99
N ARG A 150 -10.38 0.77 -2.39
CA ARG A 150 -10.05 1.23 -3.74
C ARG A 150 -8.54 1.31 -3.96
N ILE A 151 -7.82 1.97 -3.06
CA ILE A 151 -6.37 2.19 -3.24
C ILE A 151 -5.57 0.90 -3.03
N ALA A 152 -6.04 -0.05 -2.23
CA ALA A 152 -5.37 -1.34 -2.00
C ALA A 152 -5.03 -2.10 -3.30
N SER A 153 -5.85 -1.95 -4.34
CA SER A 153 -5.59 -2.55 -5.67
C SER A 153 -4.31 -2.05 -6.34
N GLY A 154 -3.82 -0.87 -5.98
CA GLY A 154 -2.59 -0.28 -6.50
C GLY A 154 -1.30 -0.76 -5.82
N TYR A 155 -1.39 -1.57 -4.75
CA TYR A 155 -0.22 -2.02 -3.99
C TYR A 155 0.15 -3.46 -4.32
N ALA A 156 1.30 -3.67 -4.96
CA ALA A 156 1.76 -4.99 -5.40
C ALA A 156 2.15 -5.94 -4.24
N VAL A 157 2.52 -5.39 -3.07
CA VAL A 157 3.17 -6.14 -1.97
C VAL A 157 2.26 -7.20 -1.37
N TRP A 158 0.99 -6.89 -1.13
CA TRP A 158 0.06 -7.86 -0.57
C TRP A 158 -0.26 -9.01 -1.54
N TYR A 159 -0.26 -8.78 -2.86
CA TYR A 159 -0.43 -9.84 -3.86
C TYR A 159 0.71 -10.86 -3.80
N TRP A 160 1.96 -10.38 -3.73
CA TRP A 160 3.14 -11.24 -3.59
C TRP A 160 3.12 -12.02 -2.28
N TRP A 161 2.70 -11.37 -1.19
CA TRP A 161 2.55 -12.02 0.11
C TRP A 161 1.48 -13.13 0.11
N VAL A 162 0.33 -12.90 -0.55
CA VAL A 162 -0.72 -13.92 -0.70
C VAL A 162 -0.23 -15.08 -1.56
N ALA A 163 0.52 -14.80 -2.63
CA ALA A 163 1.12 -15.83 -3.48
C ALA A 163 2.09 -16.72 -2.68
N ASP A 164 2.98 -16.13 -1.88
CA ASP A 164 3.86 -16.89 -0.97
C ASP A 164 3.05 -17.71 0.05
N CYS A 165 1.97 -17.15 0.60
CA CYS A 165 1.09 -17.90 1.50
C CYS A 165 0.45 -19.13 0.83
N LEU A 166 0.11 -19.05 -0.46
CA LEU A 166 -0.47 -20.17 -1.22
C LEU A 166 0.55 -21.26 -1.55
N LEU A 167 1.82 -20.89 -1.75
CA LEU A 167 2.91 -21.82 -2.03
C LEU A 167 3.38 -22.57 -0.77
N ASN A 168 3.22 -21.97 0.41
CA ASN A 168 3.60 -22.58 1.69
C ASN A 168 2.47 -23.45 2.26
N PRO A 169 2.66 -24.77 2.44
CA PRO A 169 1.59 -25.68 2.88
C PRO A 169 1.00 -25.33 4.26
N GLN A 170 1.80 -24.72 5.14
CA GLN A 170 1.34 -24.26 6.46
C GLN A 170 0.43 -23.01 6.40
N LYS A 171 0.64 -22.13 5.40
CA LYS A 171 -0.12 -20.88 5.24
C LYS A 171 -1.14 -20.94 4.10
N ALA A 172 -1.18 -22.02 3.34
CA ALA A 172 -2.04 -22.18 2.16
C ALA A 172 -3.53 -22.02 2.49
N ALA A 173 -3.96 -22.45 3.69
CA ALA A 173 -5.33 -22.25 4.15
C ALA A 173 -5.69 -20.76 4.32
N LEU A 174 -4.76 -19.95 4.83
CA LEU A 174 -4.95 -18.50 4.97
C LEU A 174 -4.99 -17.83 3.59
N GLY A 175 -4.02 -18.14 2.71
CA GLY A 175 -4.01 -17.61 1.35
C GLY A 175 -5.30 -17.92 0.58
N ARG A 176 -5.81 -19.15 0.69
CA ARG A 176 -7.08 -19.56 0.08
C ARG A 176 -8.26 -18.77 0.63
N LYS A 177 -8.35 -18.58 1.94
CA LYS A 177 -9.40 -17.76 2.57
C LYS A 177 -9.36 -16.32 2.08
N VAL A 178 -8.17 -15.72 1.96
CA VAL A 178 -8.00 -14.35 1.45
C VAL A 178 -8.47 -14.25 0.00
N VAL A 179 -8.07 -15.18 -0.87
CA VAL A 179 -8.50 -15.21 -2.27
C VAL A 179 -10.02 -15.38 -2.36
N THR A 180 -10.61 -16.34 -1.64
CA THR A 180 -12.06 -16.54 -1.61
C THR A 180 -12.78 -15.28 -1.14
N PHE A 181 -12.26 -14.60 -0.11
CA PHE A 181 -12.82 -13.33 0.36
C PHE A 181 -12.87 -12.27 -0.75
N PHE A 182 -11.77 -12.04 -1.50
CA PHE A 182 -11.77 -11.04 -2.57
C PHE A 182 -12.65 -11.41 -3.76
N VAL A 183 -12.73 -12.70 -4.11
CA VAL A 183 -13.65 -13.17 -5.16
C VAL A 183 -15.10 -12.89 -4.75
N MET A 184 -15.47 -13.24 -3.51
CA MET A 184 -16.80 -12.96 -2.99
C MET A 184 -17.08 -11.46 -2.91
N TYR A 185 -16.12 -10.68 -2.41
CA TYR A 185 -16.22 -9.22 -2.30
C TYR A 185 -16.48 -8.57 -3.67
N GLY A 186 -15.69 -8.94 -4.69
CA GLY A 186 -15.86 -8.44 -6.05
C GLY A 186 -17.20 -8.86 -6.68
N ALA A 187 -17.62 -10.11 -6.50
CA ALA A 187 -18.91 -10.59 -7.00
C ALA A 187 -20.09 -9.86 -6.35
N ILE A 188 -20.05 -9.67 -5.03
CA ILE A 188 -21.07 -8.93 -4.28
C ILE A 188 -21.11 -7.48 -4.75
N GLN A 189 -19.96 -6.81 -4.86
CA GLN A 189 -19.91 -5.43 -5.37
C GLN A 189 -20.45 -5.32 -6.79
N GLY A 190 -20.10 -6.26 -7.68
CA GLY A 190 -20.62 -6.29 -9.04
C GLY A 190 -22.14 -6.44 -9.09
N ALA A 191 -22.70 -7.34 -8.27
CA ALA A 191 -24.14 -7.54 -8.17
C ALA A 191 -24.87 -6.31 -7.60
N LEU A 192 -24.32 -5.69 -6.55
CA LEU A 192 -24.88 -4.47 -5.95
C LEU A 192 -24.87 -3.31 -6.95
N PHE A 193 -23.77 -3.13 -7.67
CA PHE A 193 -23.65 -2.10 -8.71
C PHE A 193 -24.64 -2.33 -9.86
N ALA A 194 -24.77 -3.57 -10.34
CA ALA A 194 -25.75 -3.93 -11.36
C ALA A 194 -27.20 -3.71 -10.89
N SER A 195 -27.43 -3.77 -9.57
CA SER A 195 -28.74 -3.52 -8.95
C SER A 195 -28.97 -2.04 -8.60
N PHE A 196 -28.12 -1.12 -9.08
CA PHE A 196 -28.13 0.32 -8.77
C PHE A 196 -28.03 0.63 -7.26
N LEU A 197 -27.56 -0.32 -6.46
CA LEU A 197 -27.25 -0.07 -5.05
C LEU A 197 -25.85 0.54 -4.96
N PRO A 198 -25.62 1.50 -4.04
CA PRO A 198 -24.31 2.10 -3.88
C PRO A 198 -23.28 1.00 -3.54
N PRO A 199 -22.20 0.84 -4.34
CA PRO A 199 -21.17 -0.13 -4.03
C PRO A 199 -20.46 0.29 -2.74
N ALA A 200 -20.49 -0.60 -1.74
CA ALA A 200 -19.87 -0.40 -0.43
C ALA A 200 -18.33 -0.45 -0.48
#